data_AF-A0A974KDZ0-F1
#
_entry.id   AF-A0A974KDZ0-F1
#
_cell.length_a   1.000
_cell.length_b   1.000
_cell.length_c   1.000
_cell.angle_alpha   90.00
_cell.angle_beta   90.00
_cell.angle_gamma   90.00
#
_symmetry.space_group_name_H-M   'P 1'
#
loop_
_entity.id
_entity.type
_entity.pdbx_description
1 polymer ?
#
loop_
_entity_poly.entity_id
_entity_poly.type
_entity_poly.pdbx_seq_one_letter_code
_entity_poly.pdbx_strand_id
1 'polypeptide(L)'
;MGHAFAKLMYDVCQILGVFREGSKQRDRRAYGSFWRHQAFFNQRYNEITGIIDKERVFSEEERRSLFYKYEMFYNQIMSYPVFSTLIRSQIFERYIQLGVSSCLALDIHKTFNTTNNSGFYFHIHSFLLSDHCPTLENNGRDILQGVKNYLRGLIKSPDGSYKKVFSPLSEHIRNIRKNSTPIKSWMNIVIDECTEYAKVTLDKDEFDKIKGQLDTFKVAYSSLRTLLAFERRTGLIKHLSSYYKDLNQGEGMNDSYYFALHQYLYESKDFDERLLDSVVEEFQKKVTGPFSIQIGDNAWLDIKVIWHLVFNSLKGDVFSELDLRELAINLKNSPDSVVLAPYLTLSTIIHNICIDNLNEANKKNQ
;
A
#
# COMPACT_ATOMS: atom_id res chain seq x y z
N MET A 1 -2.19 -7.69 17.76
CA MET A 1 -1.69 -6.90 16.61
C MET A 1 -2.09 -7.44 15.22
N GLY A 2 -2.59 -8.68 15.08
CA GLY A 2 -2.91 -9.32 13.78
C GLY A 2 -4.14 -8.81 13.00
N HIS A 3 -4.49 -7.51 13.05
CA HIS A 3 -5.65 -6.96 12.34
C HIS A 3 -5.35 -5.82 11.36
N ALA A 4 -4.11 -5.29 11.34
CA ALA A 4 -3.79 -4.12 10.52
C ALA A 4 -3.49 -4.48 9.05
N PHE A 5 -2.67 -5.50 8.79
CA PHE A 5 -2.41 -5.99 7.43
C PHE A 5 -3.68 -6.55 6.77
N ALA A 6 -4.46 -7.34 7.52
CA ALA A 6 -5.76 -7.83 7.07
C ALA A 6 -6.73 -6.70 6.69
N LYS A 7 -6.68 -5.56 7.39
CA LYS A 7 -7.48 -4.38 7.02
C LYS A 7 -7.00 -3.77 5.70
N LEU A 8 -5.68 -3.68 5.48
CA LEU A 8 -5.11 -3.27 4.19
C LEU A 8 -5.55 -4.20 3.06
N MET A 9 -5.45 -5.52 3.24
CA MET A 9 -5.90 -6.48 2.22
C MET A 9 -7.40 -6.44 1.97
N TYR A 10 -8.19 -6.13 3.01
CA TYR A 10 -9.62 -5.86 2.84
C TYR A 10 -9.86 -4.61 1.99
N ASP A 11 -9.12 -3.52 2.21
CA ASP A 11 -9.18 -2.33 1.37
C ASP A 11 -8.78 -2.62 -0.07
N VAL A 12 -7.74 -3.44 -0.31
CA VAL A 12 -7.34 -3.93 -1.63
C VAL A 12 -8.50 -4.69 -2.31
N CYS A 13 -9.14 -5.62 -1.60
CA CYS A 13 -10.30 -6.33 -2.12
C CYS A 13 -11.46 -5.38 -2.48
N GLN A 14 -11.67 -4.31 -1.70
CA GLN A 14 -12.68 -3.30 -2.01
C GLN A 14 -12.32 -2.43 -3.21
N ILE A 15 -11.05 -2.04 -3.34
CA ILE A 15 -10.53 -1.25 -4.47
C ILE A 15 -10.69 -2.05 -5.78
N LEU A 16 -10.33 -3.33 -5.75
CA LEU A 16 -10.40 -4.22 -6.91
C LEU A 16 -11.83 -4.72 -7.20
N GLY A 17 -12.79 -4.46 -6.32
CA GLY A 17 -14.18 -4.89 -6.51
C GLY A 17 -14.36 -6.41 -6.41
N VAL A 18 -13.51 -7.06 -5.60
CA VAL A 18 -13.50 -8.51 -5.38
C VAL A 18 -14.71 -8.97 -4.53
N PHE A 19 -15.25 -8.07 -3.71
CA PHE A 19 -16.47 -8.35 -2.94
C PHE A 19 -17.71 -8.40 -3.84
N ARG A 20 -18.51 -9.47 -3.70
CA ARG A 20 -19.84 -9.55 -4.34
C ARG A 20 -20.78 -8.54 -3.67
N GLU A 21 -21.71 -7.98 -4.44
CA GLU A 21 -22.77 -7.14 -3.88
C GLU A 21 -23.52 -7.90 -2.77
N GLY A 22 -23.65 -7.28 -1.59
CA GLY A 22 -24.29 -7.88 -0.40
C GLY A 22 -23.39 -8.69 0.55
N SER A 23 -22.11 -8.98 0.23
CA SER A 23 -21.26 -9.85 1.07
C SER A 23 -20.68 -9.18 2.33
N LYS A 24 -20.81 -7.84 2.45
CA LYS A 24 -20.12 -7.01 3.45
C LYS A 24 -20.31 -7.45 4.92
N GLN A 25 -21.46 -7.99 5.30
CA GLN A 25 -21.74 -8.37 6.69
C GLN A 25 -21.33 -9.82 7.05
N ARG A 26 -21.23 -10.72 6.07
CA ARG A 26 -20.81 -12.12 6.28
C ARG A 26 -19.29 -12.20 6.34
N ASP A 27 -18.62 -11.45 5.47
CA ASP A 27 -17.16 -11.37 5.39
C ASP A 27 -16.55 -10.65 6.61
N ARG A 28 -17.23 -9.64 7.16
CA ARG A 28 -16.84 -9.00 8.43
C ARG A 28 -16.93 -9.91 9.66
N ARG A 29 -17.73 -10.98 9.62
CA ARG A 29 -17.83 -11.96 10.72
C ARG A 29 -16.74 -13.04 10.67
N ALA A 30 -16.10 -13.25 9.52
CA ALA A 30 -14.96 -14.16 9.38
C ALA A 30 -13.68 -13.67 10.11
N TYR A 31 -13.68 -12.42 10.59
CA TYR A 31 -12.62 -11.84 11.43
C TYR A 31 -12.51 -12.46 12.84
N GLY A 32 -13.53 -13.20 13.28
CA GLY A 32 -13.58 -13.72 14.65
C GLY A 32 -12.74 -14.98 14.92
N SER A 33 -12.23 -15.68 13.89
CA SER A 33 -11.37 -16.86 14.11
C SER A 33 -10.25 -16.98 13.08
N PHE A 34 -9.04 -17.32 13.55
CA PHE A 34 -7.80 -17.40 12.76
C PHE A 34 -7.91 -18.31 11.52
N TRP A 35 -8.46 -19.52 11.69
CA TRP A 35 -8.66 -20.46 10.58
C TRP A 35 -9.61 -19.93 9.49
N ARG A 36 -10.69 -19.25 9.88
CA ARG A 36 -11.63 -18.66 8.92
C ARG A 36 -11.01 -17.46 8.21
N HIS A 37 -10.13 -16.74 8.89
CA HIS A 37 -9.37 -15.63 8.32
C HIS A 37 -8.42 -16.08 7.22
N GLN A 38 -7.67 -17.16 7.46
CA GLN A 38 -6.70 -17.69 6.50
C GLN A 38 -7.39 -18.28 5.27
N ALA A 39 -8.45 -19.07 5.46
CA ALA A 39 -9.25 -19.60 4.37
C ALA A 39 -9.92 -18.49 3.53
N PHE A 40 -10.40 -17.44 4.19
CA PHE A 40 -10.98 -16.27 3.53
C PHE A 40 -9.96 -15.56 2.64
N PHE A 41 -8.76 -15.24 3.15
CA PHE A 41 -7.76 -14.54 2.36
C PHE A 41 -7.15 -15.39 1.25
N ASN A 42 -7.00 -16.71 1.43
CA ASN A 42 -6.53 -17.60 0.37
C ASN A 42 -7.40 -17.52 -0.89
N GLN A 43 -8.73 -17.52 -0.74
CA GLN A 43 -9.63 -17.33 -1.88
C GLN A 43 -9.46 -15.93 -2.50
N ARG A 44 -9.38 -14.89 -1.66
CA ARG A 44 -9.27 -13.51 -2.13
C ARG A 44 -7.95 -13.22 -2.82
N TYR A 45 -6.85 -13.83 -2.39
CA TYR A 45 -5.56 -13.72 -3.07
C TYR A 45 -5.63 -14.27 -4.49
N ASN A 46 -6.29 -15.41 -4.71
CA ASN A 46 -6.48 -15.92 -6.07
C ASN A 46 -7.35 -14.97 -6.93
N GLU A 47 -8.41 -14.40 -6.35
CA GLU A 47 -9.27 -13.43 -7.04
C GLU A 47 -8.54 -12.12 -7.37
N ILE A 48 -7.67 -11.64 -6.46
CA ILE A 48 -6.78 -10.49 -6.70
C ILE A 48 -5.79 -10.83 -7.83
N THR A 49 -5.12 -11.97 -7.75
CA THR A 49 -4.18 -12.46 -8.78
C THR A 49 -4.85 -12.53 -10.15
N GLY A 50 -6.07 -13.05 -10.24
CA GLY A 50 -6.83 -13.10 -11.49
C GLY A 50 -7.15 -11.73 -12.12
N ILE A 51 -7.04 -10.64 -11.34
CA ILE A 51 -7.19 -9.27 -11.82
C ILE A 51 -5.83 -8.67 -12.19
N ILE A 52 -4.87 -8.70 -11.26
CA ILE A 52 -3.59 -7.99 -11.42
C ILE A 52 -2.58 -8.73 -12.28
N ASP A 53 -2.69 -10.06 -12.34
CA ASP A 53 -1.79 -10.97 -13.07
C ASP A 53 -2.60 -12.01 -13.85
N LYS A 54 -3.57 -11.50 -14.63
CA LYS A 54 -4.43 -12.35 -15.48
C LYS A 54 -3.61 -13.19 -16.47
N GLU A 55 -2.44 -12.69 -16.86
CA GLU A 55 -1.53 -13.33 -17.81
C GLU A 55 -0.66 -14.41 -17.16
N ARG A 56 -0.69 -14.52 -15.83
CA ARG A 56 0.08 -15.50 -15.06
C ARG A 56 1.57 -15.39 -15.35
N VAL A 57 2.08 -14.15 -15.33
CA VAL A 57 3.52 -13.89 -15.33
C VAL A 57 4.17 -14.63 -14.16
N PHE A 58 3.46 -14.67 -13.04
CA PHE A 58 3.76 -15.54 -11.92
C PHE A 58 2.67 -16.60 -11.77
N SER A 59 3.06 -17.80 -11.33
CA SER A 59 2.15 -18.85 -10.93
C SER A 59 1.31 -18.44 -9.71
N GLU A 60 0.20 -19.13 -9.47
CA GLU A 60 -0.65 -18.88 -8.29
C GLU A 60 0.11 -19.13 -6.97
N GLU A 61 1.06 -20.06 -6.96
CA GLU A 61 1.91 -20.36 -5.80
C GLU A 61 2.91 -19.23 -5.54
N GLU A 62 3.61 -18.75 -6.58
CA GLU A 62 4.51 -17.60 -6.46
C GLU A 62 3.76 -16.35 -5.97
N ARG A 63 2.54 -16.11 -6.49
CA ARG A 63 1.68 -15.00 -6.03
C ARG A 63 1.29 -15.11 -4.57
N ARG A 64 0.98 -16.31 -4.08
CA ARG A 64 0.71 -16.54 -2.65
C ARG A 64 1.94 -16.29 -1.78
N SER A 65 3.12 -16.73 -2.25
CA SER A 65 4.39 -16.43 -1.58
C SER A 65 4.61 -14.92 -1.48
N LEU A 66 4.34 -14.15 -2.55
CA LEU A 66 4.43 -12.68 -2.53
C LEU A 66 3.49 -12.05 -1.49
N PHE A 67 2.22 -12.48 -1.39
CA PHE A 67 1.30 -11.95 -0.38
C PHE A 67 1.78 -12.22 1.05
N TYR A 68 2.34 -13.40 1.30
CA TYR A 68 2.94 -13.73 2.60
C TYR A 68 4.15 -12.83 2.89
N LYS A 69 5.03 -12.61 1.91
CA LYS A 69 6.18 -11.71 2.06
C LYS A 69 5.75 -10.27 2.31
N TYR A 70 4.69 -9.77 1.68
CA TYR A 70 4.13 -8.45 1.98
C TYR A 70 3.66 -8.35 3.44
N GLU A 71 3.04 -9.40 3.97
CA GLU A 71 2.60 -9.44 5.37
C GLU A 71 3.80 -9.42 6.34
N MET A 72 4.82 -10.24 6.07
CA MET A 72 6.01 -10.31 6.92
C MET A 72 6.78 -8.99 6.89
N PHE A 73 6.97 -8.39 5.71
CA PHE A 73 7.57 -7.08 5.58
C PHE A 73 6.78 -6.01 6.33
N TYR A 74 5.46 -5.97 6.16
CA TYR A 74 4.59 -5.05 6.90
C TYR A 74 4.72 -5.21 8.42
N ASN A 75 4.70 -6.45 8.91
CA ASN A 75 4.79 -6.72 10.34
C ASN A 75 6.14 -6.28 10.90
N GLN A 76 7.23 -6.54 10.18
CA GLN A 76 8.60 -6.21 10.61
C GLN A 76 8.86 -4.70 10.60
N ILE A 77 8.40 -3.96 9.60
CA ILE A 77 8.54 -2.49 9.63
C ILE A 77 7.71 -1.87 10.76
N MET A 78 6.55 -2.44 11.07
CA MET A 78 5.66 -1.92 12.12
C MET A 78 6.10 -2.27 13.55
N SER A 79 6.91 -3.32 13.71
CA SER A 79 7.52 -3.69 15.00
C SER A 79 8.87 -3.00 15.23
N TYR A 80 9.49 -2.45 14.19
CA TYR A 80 10.81 -1.84 14.27
C TYR A 80 10.81 -0.64 15.26
N PRO A 81 11.67 -0.65 16.30
CA PRO A 81 11.75 0.42 17.28
C PRO A 81 12.36 1.67 16.64
N VAL A 82 11.68 2.82 16.77
CA VAL A 82 12.17 4.10 16.25
C VAL A 82 12.10 5.15 17.34
N PHE A 83 13.24 5.72 17.68
CA PHE A 83 13.34 6.89 18.55
C PHE A 83 13.33 8.13 17.66
N SER A 84 12.35 9.00 17.85
CA SER A 84 12.19 10.20 17.05
C SER A 84 11.40 11.25 17.80
N THR A 85 11.58 12.52 17.42
CA THR A 85 10.73 13.63 17.84
C THR A 85 9.38 13.66 17.12
N LEU A 86 9.22 12.88 16.04
CA LEU A 86 7.96 12.77 15.33
C LEU A 86 6.94 11.92 16.10
N ILE A 87 5.67 12.28 16.01
CA ILE A 87 4.61 11.47 16.59
C ILE A 87 4.34 10.23 15.72
N ARG A 88 3.81 9.18 16.36
CA ARG A 88 3.54 7.87 15.71
C ARG A 88 2.76 7.98 14.41
N SER A 89 1.78 8.89 14.29
CA SER A 89 0.98 9.04 13.08
C SER A 89 1.80 9.55 11.89
N GLN A 90 2.77 10.44 12.12
CA GLN A 90 3.66 10.96 11.07
C GLN A 90 4.62 9.88 10.56
N ILE A 91 5.17 9.08 11.47
CA ILE A 91 6.03 7.93 11.11
C ILE A 91 5.21 6.91 10.32
N PHE A 92 4.01 6.57 10.80
CA PHE A 92 3.13 5.63 10.13
C PHE A 92 2.75 6.09 8.72
N GLU A 93 2.43 7.38 8.55
CA GLU A 93 2.15 7.94 7.23
C GLU A 93 3.31 7.73 6.26
N ARG A 94 4.56 7.94 6.71
CA ARG A 94 5.76 7.72 5.89
C ARG A 94 5.98 6.26 5.54
N TYR A 95 5.72 5.37 6.49
CA TYR A 95 5.82 3.92 6.24
C TYR A 95 4.89 3.50 5.12
N ILE A 96 3.65 4.00 5.16
CA ILE A 96 2.65 3.73 4.13
C ILE A 96 3.04 4.39 2.80
N GLN A 97 3.52 5.64 2.82
CA GLN A 97 3.95 6.37 1.62
C GLN A 97 5.07 5.65 0.87
N LEU A 98 6.13 5.23 1.55
CA LEU A 98 7.21 4.48 0.90
C LEU A 98 6.79 3.04 0.62
N GLY A 99 6.41 2.29 1.66
CA GLY A 99 6.28 0.83 1.58
C GLY A 99 5.17 0.34 0.67
N VAL A 100 3.97 0.94 0.74
CA VAL A 100 2.86 0.52 -0.15
C VAL A 100 3.17 0.91 -1.59
N SER A 101 3.67 2.13 -1.81
CA SER A 101 3.93 2.65 -3.14
C SER A 101 5.10 1.94 -3.82
N SER A 102 6.17 1.59 -3.10
CA SER A 102 7.32 0.86 -3.63
C SER A 102 6.96 -0.58 -4.00
N CYS A 103 6.25 -1.29 -3.13
CA CYS A 103 5.76 -2.65 -3.41
C CYS A 103 4.84 -2.65 -4.64
N LEU A 104 3.89 -1.72 -4.74
CA LEU A 104 3.02 -1.61 -5.92
C LEU A 104 3.81 -1.25 -7.18
N ALA A 105 4.73 -0.28 -7.11
CA ALA A 105 5.52 0.12 -8.27
C ALA A 105 6.34 -1.05 -8.81
N LEU A 106 6.98 -1.81 -7.93
CA LEU A 106 7.75 -2.99 -8.29
C LEU A 106 6.85 -4.12 -8.82
N ASP A 107 5.68 -4.35 -8.21
CA ASP A 107 4.71 -5.34 -8.70
C ASP A 107 4.23 -5.02 -10.11
N ILE A 108 3.86 -3.76 -10.38
CA ILE A 108 3.51 -3.32 -11.73
C ILE A 108 4.68 -3.57 -12.67
N HIS A 109 5.91 -3.18 -12.29
CA HIS A 109 7.09 -3.30 -13.13
C HIS A 109 7.40 -4.77 -13.48
N LYS A 110 7.26 -5.69 -12.53
CA LYS A 110 7.53 -7.12 -12.73
C LYS A 110 6.40 -7.88 -13.42
N THR A 111 5.16 -7.41 -13.30
CA THR A 111 3.98 -8.06 -13.90
C THR A 111 3.62 -7.49 -15.27
N PHE A 112 4.06 -6.27 -15.58
CA PHE A 112 3.66 -5.60 -16.81
C PHE A 112 4.20 -6.32 -18.04
N ASN A 113 3.28 -6.74 -18.92
CA ASN A 113 3.61 -7.31 -20.22
C ASN A 113 3.44 -6.25 -21.32
N THR A 114 4.55 -5.92 -22.00
CA THR A 114 4.59 -4.94 -23.09
C THR A 114 3.83 -5.38 -24.35
N THR A 115 3.49 -6.66 -24.47
CA THR A 115 2.80 -7.22 -25.65
C THR A 115 1.27 -7.23 -25.51
N ASN A 116 0.73 -7.09 -24.30
CA ASN A 116 -0.71 -7.12 -24.06
C ASN A 116 -1.30 -5.74 -23.73
N ASN A 117 -1.76 -5.05 -24.77
CA ASN A 117 -2.40 -3.74 -24.65
C ASN A 117 -3.79 -3.79 -23.99
N SER A 118 -4.34 -5.00 -23.76
CA SER A 118 -5.60 -5.22 -23.05
C SER A 118 -5.41 -5.63 -21.58
N GLY A 119 -4.15 -5.73 -21.12
CA GLY A 119 -3.81 -6.12 -19.76
C GLY A 119 -4.27 -5.10 -18.72
N PHE A 120 -4.55 -5.56 -17.49
CA PHE A 120 -4.98 -4.70 -16.40
C PHE A 120 -4.01 -3.54 -16.15
N TYR A 121 -2.71 -3.82 -16.15
CA TYR A 121 -1.68 -2.83 -15.90
C TYR A 121 -1.34 -1.94 -17.11
N PHE A 122 -1.79 -2.25 -18.33
CA PHE A 122 -1.38 -1.49 -19.53
C PHE A 122 -1.72 0.00 -19.47
N HIS A 123 -2.97 0.33 -19.16
CA HIS A 123 -3.39 1.72 -19.04
C HIS A 123 -2.95 2.36 -17.71
N ILE A 124 -2.65 1.57 -16.67
CA ILE A 124 -2.04 2.08 -15.44
C ILE A 124 -0.60 2.50 -15.72
N HIS A 125 0.22 1.63 -16.31
CA HIS A 125 1.57 1.91 -16.78
C HIS A 125 1.60 3.17 -17.64
N SER A 126 0.77 3.20 -18.70
CA SER A 126 0.71 4.34 -19.63
C SER A 126 0.34 5.64 -18.91
N PHE A 127 -0.61 5.59 -17.98
CA PHE A 127 -1.01 6.78 -17.22
C PHE A 127 0.09 7.24 -16.26
N LEU A 128 0.69 6.33 -15.49
CA LEU A 128 1.75 6.63 -14.52
C LEU A 128 2.98 7.27 -15.18
N LEU A 129 3.32 6.88 -16.42
CA LEU A 129 4.42 7.47 -17.19
C LEU A 129 4.04 8.76 -17.92
N SER A 130 2.75 9.01 -18.16
CA SER A 130 2.29 10.20 -18.89
C SER A 130 2.41 11.50 -18.09
N ASP A 131 2.33 12.62 -18.80
CA ASP A 131 2.19 13.96 -18.20
C ASP A 131 0.84 14.17 -17.48
N HIS A 132 -0.13 13.27 -17.69
CA HIS A 132 -1.42 13.38 -17.02
C HIS A 132 -1.35 12.98 -15.54
N CYS A 133 -0.33 12.22 -15.12
CA CYS A 133 -0.19 11.77 -13.74
C CYS A 133 0.80 12.67 -12.96
N PRO A 134 0.39 13.24 -11.80
CA PRO A 134 1.30 13.99 -10.95
C PRO A 134 2.36 13.09 -10.30
N THR A 135 3.55 13.66 -10.13
CA THR A 135 4.67 13.10 -9.35
C THR A 135 4.90 13.95 -8.10
N LEU A 136 5.79 13.50 -7.22
CA LEU A 136 6.24 14.25 -6.05
C LEU A 136 6.89 15.58 -6.42
N GLU A 137 7.53 15.66 -7.59
CA GLU A 137 8.14 16.90 -8.11
C GLU A 137 7.09 17.88 -8.66
N ASN A 138 5.95 17.38 -9.16
CA ASN A 138 4.89 18.17 -9.78
C ASN A 138 3.57 18.05 -9.03
N ASN A 139 3.60 18.39 -7.75
CA ASN A 139 2.50 18.16 -6.80
C ASN A 139 1.22 18.98 -7.06
N GLY A 140 1.25 19.97 -7.96
CA GLY A 140 0.12 20.85 -8.24
C GLY A 140 -0.99 20.26 -9.12
N ARG A 141 -0.75 19.14 -9.82
CA ARG A 141 -1.74 18.56 -10.74
C ARG A 141 -2.76 17.67 -10.00
N ASP A 142 -4.04 17.78 -10.39
CA ASP A 142 -5.12 16.96 -9.86
C ASP A 142 -5.22 15.62 -10.62
N ILE A 143 -5.11 14.51 -9.88
CA ILE A 143 -5.13 13.14 -10.42
C ILE A 143 -6.42 12.85 -11.17
N LEU A 144 -7.57 13.27 -10.64
CA LEU A 144 -8.86 13.01 -11.27
C LEU A 144 -8.93 13.71 -12.63
N GLN A 145 -8.49 14.96 -12.70
CA GLN A 145 -8.40 15.68 -13.96
C GLN A 145 -7.40 15.02 -14.93
N GLY A 146 -6.28 14.52 -14.42
CA GLY A 146 -5.33 13.69 -15.17
C GLY A 146 -6.00 12.50 -15.83
N VAL A 147 -6.72 11.68 -15.06
CA VAL A 147 -7.45 10.52 -15.57
C VAL A 147 -8.50 10.92 -16.60
N LYS A 148 -9.26 12.00 -16.36
CA LYS A 148 -10.22 12.53 -17.35
C LYS A 148 -9.55 12.92 -18.66
N ASN A 149 -8.37 13.55 -18.60
CA ASN A 149 -7.63 13.95 -19.78
C ASN A 149 -7.09 12.74 -20.55
N TYR A 150 -6.53 11.75 -19.85
CA TYR A 150 -6.08 10.49 -20.45
C TYR A 150 -7.23 9.78 -21.18
N LEU A 151 -8.38 9.62 -20.53
CA LEU A 151 -9.56 8.97 -21.12
C LEU A 151 -10.12 9.74 -22.33
N ARG A 152 -10.13 11.08 -22.30
CA ARG A 152 -10.52 11.89 -23.47
C ARG A 152 -9.56 11.71 -24.64
N GLY A 153 -8.28 11.51 -24.37
CA GLY A 153 -7.28 11.25 -25.41
C GLY A 153 -7.59 9.98 -26.22
N LEU A 154 -8.13 8.95 -25.58
CA LEU A 154 -8.47 7.67 -26.23
C LEU A 154 -9.67 7.75 -27.19
N ILE A 155 -10.57 8.70 -27.00
CA ILE A 155 -11.79 8.89 -27.82
C ILE A 155 -11.71 10.12 -28.74
N LYS A 156 -10.52 10.71 -28.87
CA LYS A 156 -10.32 11.90 -29.71
C LYS A 156 -10.04 11.48 -31.15
N SER A 157 -10.86 11.96 -32.09
CA SER A 157 -10.55 11.90 -33.52
C SER A 157 -9.77 13.15 -33.96
N PRO A 158 -8.71 13.04 -34.77
CA PRO A 158 -7.88 14.19 -35.19
C PRO A 158 -8.65 15.34 -35.85
N ASP A 159 -9.70 14.98 -36.59
CA ASP A 159 -10.57 15.84 -37.41
C ASP A 159 -11.98 16.04 -36.81
N GLY A 160 -12.27 15.42 -35.66
CA GLY A 160 -13.61 15.46 -35.06
C GLY A 160 -14.67 14.55 -35.71
N SER A 161 -14.30 13.71 -36.69
CA SER A 161 -15.22 12.90 -37.51
C SER A 161 -16.16 11.99 -36.72
N TYR A 162 -15.80 11.62 -35.48
CA TYR A 162 -16.60 10.71 -34.64
C TYR A 162 -17.13 11.37 -33.36
N LYS A 163 -17.17 12.71 -33.30
CA LYS A 163 -17.61 13.45 -32.11
C LYS A 163 -19.03 13.07 -31.66
N LYS A 164 -19.94 12.81 -32.60
CA LYS A 164 -21.32 12.38 -32.27
C LYS A 164 -21.34 10.99 -31.66
N VAL A 165 -20.57 10.05 -32.23
CA VAL A 165 -20.44 8.68 -31.72
C VAL A 165 -19.94 8.68 -30.28
N PHE A 166 -18.92 9.48 -29.97
CA PHE A 166 -18.32 9.55 -28.63
C PHE A 166 -18.96 10.56 -27.68
N SER A 167 -20.06 11.21 -28.06
CA SER A 167 -20.73 12.20 -27.23
C SER A 167 -21.16 11.63 -25.86
N PRO A 168 -21.78 10.43 -25.78
CA PRO A 168 -22.16 9.84 -24.50
C PRO A 168 -20.96 9.60 -23.58
N LEU A 169 -19.86 9.07 -24.12
CA LEU A 169 -18.62 8.86 -23.36
C LEU A 169 -17.99 10.16 -22.89
N SER A 170 -17.97 11.19 -23.74
CA SER A 170 -17.41 12.51 -23.40
C SER A 170 -18.15 13.15 -22.22
N GLU A 171 -19.48 13.05 -22.21
CA GLU A 171 -20.32 13.51 -21.10
C GLU A 171 -20.05 12.70 -19.83
N HIS A 172 -19.98 11.37 -19.95
CA HIS A 172 -19.69 10.50 -18.81
C HIS A 172 -18.34 10.81 -18.17
N ILE A 173 -17.27 10.98 -18.98
CA ILE A 173 -15.94 11.35 -18.48
C ILE A 173 -15.98 12.68 -17.73
N ARG A 174 -16.70 13.68 -18.27
CA ARG A 174 -16.87 14.98 -17.59
C ARG A 174 -17.51 14.81 -16.22
N ASN A 175 -18.47 13.89 -16.09
CA ASN A 175 -19.26 13.66 -14.89
C ASN A 175 -18.59 12.76 -13.83
N ILE A 176 -17.41 12.17 -14.08
CA ILE A 176 -16.66 11.43 -13.05
C ILE A 176 -16.36 12.36 -11.86
N ARG A 177 -16.81 11.99 -10.66
CA ARG A 177 -16.64 12.81 -9.44
C ARG A 177 -15.53 12.26 -8.55
N LYS A 178 -14.84 13.17 -7.85
CA LYS A 178 -13.74 12.87 -6.90
C LYS A 178 -14.16 11.88 -5.80
N ASN A 179 -15.41 11.94 -5.35
CA ASN A 179 -15.91 11.16 -4.22
C ASN A 179 -16.82 9.97 -4.64
N SER A 180 -16.92 9.67 -5.95
CA SER A 180 -17.71 8.55 -6.44
C SER A 180 -16.81 7.50 -7.05
N THR A 181 -16.97 6.23 -6.66
CA THR A 181 -16.44 5.12 -7.47
C THR A 181 -17.44 4.90 -8.60
N PRO A 182 -17.06 5.14 -9.86
CA PRO A 182 -18.01 4.97 -10.95
C PRO A 182 -18.51 3.52 -11.01
N ILE A 183 -19.78 3.32 -11.37
CA ILE A 183 -20.37 1.98 -11.41
C ILE A 183 -19.90 1.28 -12.71
N LYS A 184 -19.41 0.04 -12.61
CA LYS A 184 -18.90 -0.72 -13.76
C LYS A 184 -19.99 -0.97 -14.82
N SER A 185 -21.20 -1.33 -14.38
CA SER A 185 -22.33 -1.60 -15.27
C SER A 185 -22.76 -0.38 -16.07
N TRP A 186 -22.76 0.81 -15.46
CA TRP A 186 -23.09 2.05 -16.17
C TRP A 186 -22.13 2.35 -17.31
N MET A 187 -20.83 2.10 -17.14
CA MET A 187 -19.89 2.32 -18.24
C MET A 187 -20.14 1.36 -19.40
N ASN A 188 -20.45 0.09 -19.12
CA ASN A 188 -20.77 -0.86 -20.19
C ASN A 188 -21.97 -0.39 -20.99
N ILE A 189 -23.02 0.11 -20.34
CA ILE A 189 -24.22 0.66 -21.01
C ILE A 189 -23.82 1.80 -21.96
N VAL A 190 -23.03 2.77 -21.51
CA VAL A 190 -22.61 3.91 -22.35
C VAL A 190 -21.74 3.46 -23.54
N ILE A 191 -20.88 2.46 -23.34
CA ILE A 191 -20.06 1.90 -24.43
C ILE A 191 -20.94 1.15 -25.44
N ASP A 192 -21.92 0.39 -24.96
CA ASP A 192 -22.85 -0.35 -25.81
C ASP A 192 -23.71 0.63 -26.63
N GLU A 193 -24.18 1.74 -26.04
CA GLU A 193 -24.86 2.85 -26.74
C GLU A 193 -24.00 3.43 -27.86
N CYS A 194 -22.73 3.71 -27.60
CA CYS A 194 -21.80 4.23 -28.61
C CYS A 194 -21.56 3.20 -29.73
N THR A 195 -21.50 1.91 -29.38
CA THR A 195 -21.28 0.81 -30.32
C THR A 195 -22.46 0.65 -31.26
N GLU A 196 -23.69 0.63 -30.72
CA GLU A 196 -24.91 0.51 -31.53
C GLU A 196 -25.11 1.73 -32.43
N TYR A 197 -24.85 2.94 -31.92
CA TYR A 197 -24.89 4.14 -32.75
C TYR A 197 -23.89 4.06 -33.90
N ALA A 198 -22.63 3.71 -33.61
CA ALA A 198 -21.59 3.56 -34.63
C ALA A 198 -21.98 2.54 -35.72
N LYS A 199 -22.56 1.40 -35.31
CA LYS A 199 -23.00 0.33 -36.22
C LYS A 199 -24.07 0.78 -37.21
N VAL A 200 -24.94 1.69 -36.81
CA VAL A 200 -26.01 2.23 -37.66
C VAL A 200 -25.52 3.35 -38.57
N THR A 201 -24.54 4.15 -38.11
CA THR A 201 -24.15 5.39 -38.81
C THR A 201 -22.90 5.29 -39.66
N LEU A 202 -22.03 4.30 -39.42
CA LEU A 202 -20.73 4.16 -40.08
C LEU A 202 -20.74 2.99 -41.06
N ASP A 203 -19.84 3.04 -42.04
CA ASP A 203 -19.53 1.86 -42.84
C ASP A 203 -18.79 0.81 -42.00
N LYS A 204 -18.57 -0.37 -42.58
CA LYS A 204 -18.00 -1.52 -41.88
C LYS A 204 -16.57 -1.26 -41.40
N ASP A 205 -15.74 -0.65 -42.22
CA ASP A 205 -14.32 -0.46 -41.91
C ASP A 205 -14.16 0.62 -40.82
N GLU A 206 -14.95 1.68 -40.91
CA GLU A 206 -15.04 2.71 -39.87
C GLU A 206 -15.60 2.14 -38.56
N PHE A 207 -16.64 1.32 -38.64
CA PHE A 207 -17.23 0.67 -37.47
C PHE A 207 -16.21 -0.22 -36.76
N ASP A 208 -15.49 -1.07 -37.48
CA ASP A 208 -14.49 -1.98 -36.88
C ASP A 208 -13.36 -1.21 -36.19
N LYS A 209 -12.93 -0.08 -36.77
CA LYS A 209 -11.97 0.84 -36.14
C LYS A 209 -12.51 1.46 -34.85
N ILE A 210 -13.73 1.99 -34.88
CA ILE A 210 -14.36 2.62 -33.70
C ILE A 210 -14.62 1.59 -32.61
N LYS A 211 -15.05 0.38 -32.98
CA LYS A 211 -15.22 -0.72 -32.04
C LYS A 211 -13.90 -1.04 -31.32
N GLY A 212 -12.79 -1.12 -32.03
CA GLY A 212 -11.47 -1.29 -31.42
C GLY A 212 -11.10 -0.16 -30.45
N GLN A 213 -11.44 1.09 -30.78
CA GLN A 213 -11.24 2.24 -29.88
C GLN A 213 -12.12 2.16 -28.62
N LEU A 214 -13.38 1.73 -28.77
CA LEU A 214 -14.32 1.53 -27.66
C LEU A 214 -13.87 0.38 -26.74
N ASP A 215 -13.37 -0.72 -27.30
CA ASP A 215 -12.80 -1.83 -26.54
C ASP A 215 -11.55 -1.39 -25.75
N THR A 216 -10.67 -0.61 -26.38
CA THR A 216 -9.50 -0.01 -25.71
C THR A 216 -9.94 0.91 -24.56
N PHE A 217 -10.94 1.76 -24.80
CA PHE A 217 -11.49 2.65 -23.79
C PHE A 217 -12.07 1.87 -22.60
N LYS A 218 -12.76 0.76 -22.87
CA LYS A 218 -13.34 -0.12 -21.84
C LYS A 218 -12.28 -0.66 -20.88
N VAL A 219 -11.16 -1.15 -21.43
CA VAL A 219 -10.02 -1.63 -20.64
C VAL A 219 -9.42 -0.48 -19.83
N ALA A 220 -9.12 0.64 -20.49
CA ALA A 220 -8.54 1.82 -19.85
C ALA A 220 -9.36 2.32 -18.67
N TYR A 221 -10.67 2.46 -18.88
CA TYR A 221 -11.57 2.91 -17.85
C TYR A 221 -11.63 1.94 -16.67
N SER A 222 -11.68 0.64 -16.93
CA SER A 222 -11.69 -0.37 -15.86
C SER A 222 -10.45 -0.26 -14.97
N SER A 223 -9.27 -0.16 -15.57
CA SER A 223 -8.00 -0.05 -14.84
C SER A 223 -7.86 1.28 -14.09
N LEU A 224 -8.16 2.41 -14.75
CA LEU A 224 -8.03 3.74 -14.15
C LEU A 224 -9.10 4.01 -13.09
N ARG A 225 -10.27 3.37 -13.19
CA ARG A 225 -11.27 3.38 -12.12
C ARG A 225 -10.73 2.74 -10.83
N THR A 226 -10.01 1.61 -10.95
CA THR A 226 -9.36 0.97 -9.80
C THR A 226 -8.29 1.89 -9.23
N LEU A 227 -7.50 2.53 -10.09
CA LEU A 227 -6.47 3.48 -9.68
C LEU A 227 -7.08 4.69 -8.92
N LEU A 228 -8.18 5.27 -9.39
CA LEU A 228 -8.91 6.32 -8.67
C LEU A 228 -9.50 5.84 -7.34
N ALA A 229 -9.97 4.59 -7.26
CA ALA A 229 -10.45 4.00 -6.02
C ALA A 229 -9.32 3.80 -5.00
N PHE A 230 -8.12 3.44 -5.47
CA PHE A 230 -6.91 3.39 -4.66
C PHE A 230 -6.56 4.79 -4.13
N GLU A 231 -6.48 5.81 -4.99
CA GLU A 231 -6.17 7.18 -4.56
C GLU A 231 -7.12 7.71 -3.50
N ARG A 232 -8.42 7.47 -3.67
CA ARG A 232 -9.42 7.91 -2.70
C ARG A 232 -9.19 7.30 -1.30
N ARG A 233 -8.67 6.08 -1.23
CA ARG A 233 -8.42 5.40 0.04
C ARG A 233 -7.08 5.72 0.65
N THR A 234 -6.06 5.93 -0.18
CA THR A 234 -4.66 5.95 0.27
C THR A 234 -3.98 7.29 0.05
N GLY A 235 -4.36 8.07 -0.97
CA GLY A 235 -3.67 9.30 -1.37
C GLY A 235 -2.27 9.07 -1.96
N LEU A 236 -1.98 7.86 -2.43
CA LEU A 236 -0.62 7.42 -2.75
C LEU A 236 -0.24 7.46 -4.23
N ILE A 237 -1.12 7.85 -5.16
CA ILE A 237 -0.77 7.79 -6.60
C ILE A 237 0.46 8.62 -6.93
N LYS A 238 0.66 9.77 -6.28
CA LYS A 238 1.84 10.61 -6.54
C LYS A 238 3.14 9.91 -6.19
N HIS A 239 3.15 9.21 -5.06
CA HIS A 239 4.29 8.40 -4.61
C HIS A 239 4.49 7.23 -5.58
N LEU A 240 3.42 6.48 -5.87
CA LEU A 240 3.43 5.38 -6.84
C LEU A 240 3.98 5.82 -8.21
N SER A 241 3.51 6.94 -8.75
CA SER A 241 3.93 7.46 -10.05
C SER A 241 5.40 7.84 -10.07
N SER A 242 5.91 8.46 -9.00
CA SER A 242 7.32 8.85 -8.93
C SER A 242 8.21 7.62 -8.91
N TYR A 243 7.96 6.72 -7.96
CA TYR A 243 8.71 5.48 -7.82
C TYR A 243 8.65 4.56 -9.05
N TYR A 244 7.49 4.52 -9.71
CA TYR A 244 7.34 3.73 -10.93
C TYR A 244 8.14 4.33 -12.10
N LYS A 245 8.21 5.66 -12.22
CA LYS A 245 9.04 6.33 -13.24
C LYS A 245 10.52 6.03 -13.01
N ASP A 246 10.99 6.13 -11.76
CA ASP A 246 12.38 5.84 -11.40
C ASP A 246 12.76 4.40 -11.77
N LEU A 247 11.90 3.42 -11.41
CA LEU A 247 12.09 2.01 -11.78
C LEU A 247 12.10 1.80 -13.29
N ASN A 248 11.20 2.48 -14.03
CA ASN A 248 11.10 2.33 -15.48
C ASN A 248 12.27 2.98 -16.24
N GLN A 249 12.91 3.99 -15.68
CA GLN A 249 14.11 4.62 -16.24
C GLN A 249 15.40 3.82 -15.97
N GLY A 250 15.31 2.74 -15.18
CA GLY A 250 16.47 1.91 -14.79
C GLY A 250 17.25 2.46 -13.60
N GLU A 251 17.04 3.74 -13.24
CA GLU A 251 17.68 4.37 -12.08
C GLU A 251 17.17 3.80 -10.75
N GLY A 252 15.90 3.39 -10.69
CA GLY A 252 15.29 2.87 -9.48
C GLY A 252 15.93 1.58 -8.94
N MET A 253 16.56 0.76 -9.78
CA MET A 253 17.26 -0.45 -9.31
C MET A 253 18.67 -0.17 -8.77
N ASN A 254 19.20 1.04 -8.98
CA ASN A 254 20.46 1.47 -8.37
C ASN A 254 20.27 1.96 -6.91
N ASP A 255 19.02 2.15 -6.49
CA ASP A 255 18.67 2.48 -5.11
C ASP A 255 18.73 1.22 -4.23
N SER A 256 19.50 1.29 -3.13
CA SER A 256 19.76 0.14 -2.25
C SER A 256 18.48 -0.47 -1.68
N TYR A 257 17.48 0.36 -1.37
CA TYR A 257 16.19 -0.12 -0.87
C TYR A 257 15.39 -0.87 -1.95
N TYR A 258 15.28 -0.34 -3.16
CA TYR A 258 14.59 -1.04 -4.25
C TYR A 258 15.29 -2.33 -4.66
N PHE A 259 16.62 -2.34 -4.66
CA PHE A 259 17.40 -3.54 -4.88
C PHE A 259 17.06 -4.59 -3.81
N ALA A 260 17.19 -4.27 -2.52
CA ALA A 260 16.87 -5.19 -1.43
C ALA A 260 15.40 -5.68 -1.47
N LEU A 261 14.47 -4.79 -1.80
CA LEU A 261 13.05 -5.12 -1.97
C LEU A 261 12.83 -6.09 -3.14
N HIS A 262 13.53 -5.88 -4.26
CA HIS A 262 13.49 -6.79 -5.40
C HIS A 262 14.01 -8.19 -5.04
N GLN A 263 15.17 -8.26 -4.37
CA GLN A 263 15.76 -9.53 -3.95
C GLN A 263 14.82 -10.30 -3.02
N TYR A 264 14.29 -9.61 -2.00
CA TYR A 264 13.37 -10.19 -1.03
C TYR A 264 12.09 -10.74 -1.68
N LEU A 265 11.43 -9.93 -2.52
CA LEU A 265 10.14 -10.29 -3.08
C LEU A 265 10.25 -11.32 -4.21
N TYR A 266 11.14 -11.10 -5.19
CA TYR A 266 11.09 -11.79 -6.47
C TYR A 266 12.28 -12.69 -6.79
N GLU A 267 13.48 -12.46 -6.20
CA GLU A 267 14.63 -13.35 -6.48
C GLU A 267 14.62 -14.59 -5.58
N SER A 268 14.25 -14.43 -4.30
CA SER A 268 14.09 -15.58 -3.41
C SER A 268 12.79 -16.33 -3.71
N LYS A 269 12.88 -17.63 -4.00
CA LYS A 269 11.67 -18.46 -4.18
C LYS A 269 10.92 -18.65 -2.86
N ASP A 270 11.67 -18.92 -1.80
CA ASP A 270 11.14 -19.14 -0.46
C ASP A 270 11.23 -17.87 0.39
N PHE A 271 10.60 -17.90 1.57
CA PHE A 271 10.80 -16.85 2.56
C PHE A 271 12.22 -16.93 3.13
N ASP A 272 12.95 -15.82 3.06
CA ASP A 272 14.30 -15.67 3.63
C ASP A 272 14.29 -14.51 4.64
N GLU A 273 14.52 -14.84 5.90
CA GLU A 273 14.54 -13.89 7.01
C GLU A 273 15.71 -12.90 6.89
N ARG A 274 16.86 -13.31 6.33
CA ARG A 274 18.01 -12.42 6.14
C ARG A 274 17.73 -11.36 5.09
N LEU A 275 17.02 -11.74 4.02
CA LEU A 275 16.57 -10.77 3.02
C LEU A 275 15.48 -9.85 3.57
N LEU A 276 14.61 -10.34 4.44
CA LEU A 276 13.64 -9.51 5.17
C LEU A 276 14.35 -8.47 6.04
N ASP A 277 15.34 -8.88 6.82
CA ASP A 277 16.10 -7.96 7.67
C ASP A 277 16.83 -6.91 6.83
N SER A 278 17.48 -7.33 5.73
CA SER A 278 18.15 -6.44 4.79
C SER A 278 17.21 -5.38 4.20
N VAL A 279 16.04 -5.77 3.69
CA VAL A 279 15.09 -4.80 3.12
C VAL A 279 14.51 -3.87 4.19
N VAL A 280 14.33 -4.36 5.43
CA VAL A 280 13.86 -3.53 6.54
C VAL A 280 14.91 -2.52 6.96
N GLU A 281 16.19 -2.90 7.02
CA GLU A 281 17.28 -1.95 7.30
C GLU A 281 17.34 -0.83 6.26
N GLU A 282 17.32 -1.17 4.97
CA GLU A 282 17.33 -0.18 3.88
C GLU A 282 16.07 0.70 3.90
N PHE A 283 14.91 0.11 4.20
CA PHE A 283 13.67 0.85 4.39
C PHE A 283 13.80 1.87 5.54
N GLN A 284 14.34 1.46 6.68
CA GLN A 284 14.49 2.34 7.84
C GLN A 284 15.48 3.47 7.57
N LYS A 285 16.63 3.18 6.92
CA LYS A 285 17.58 4.22 6.51
C LYS A 285 16.90 5.31 5.67
N LYS A 286 16.04 4.91 4.74
CA LYS A 286 15.34 5.82 3.83
C LYS A 286 14.18 6.57 4.50
N VAL A 287 13.40 5.88 5.33
CA VAL A 287 12.20 6.47 5.93
C VAL A 287 12.49 7.23 7.20
N THR A 288 13.27 6.66 8.11
CA THR A 288 13.47 7.19 9.47
C THR A 288 14.82 7.84 9.68
N GLY A 289 15.84 7.49 8.89
CA GLY A 289 17.18 8.08 8.96
C GLY A 289 17.23 9.60 9.11
N PRO A 290 16.41 10.41 8.40
CA PRO A 290 16.44 11.86 8.53
C PRO A 290 15.96 12.42 9.88
N PHE A 291 15.29 11.63 10.72
CA PHE A 291 14.66 12.09 11.96
C PHE A 291 14.76 11.09 13.11
N SER A 292 15.54 10.02 12.94
CA SER A 292 15.83 9.07 14.00
C SER A 292 16.87 9.67 14.93
N ILE A 293 16.71 9.40 16.22
CA ILE A 293 17.66 9.76 17.26
C ILE A 293 18.41 8.49 17.63
N GLN A 294 19.74 8.55 17.53
CA GLN A 294 20.59 7.46 17.95
C GLN A 294 20.70 7.47 19.48
N ILE A 295 20.12 6.44 20.11
CA ILE A 295 20.21 6.27 21.56
C ILE A 295 21.58 5.73 21.92
N GLY A 296 22.22 6.32 22.93
CA GLY A 296 23.50 5.84 23.45
C GLY A 296 23.41 4.43 24.04
N ASP A 297 24.51 3.67 23.97
CA ASP A 297 24.57 2.25 24.33
C ASP A 297 24.03 1.95 25.75
N ASN A 298 24.33 2.81 26.73
CA ASN A 298 23.87 2.64 28.11
C ASN A 298 22.34 2.73 28.22
N ALA A 299 21.74 3.77 27.63
CA ALA A 299 20.28 3.92 27.62
C ALA A 299 19.60 2.80 26.82
N TRP A 300 20.26 2.28 25.78
CA TRP A 300 19.78 1.14 25.02
C TRP A 300 19.81 -0.17 25.84
N LEU A 301 20.83 -0.37 26.68
CA LEU A 301 20.88 -1.48 27.63
C LEU A 301 19.73 -1.40 28.65
N ASP A 302 19.46 -0.22 29.20
CA ASP A 302 18.33 0.00 30.11
C ASP A 302 16.98 -0.33 29.46
N ILE A 303 16.80 0.06 28.19
CA ILE A 303 15.62 -0.30 27.39
C ILE A 303 15.49 -1.82 27.24
N LYS A 304 16.59 -2.52 26.93
CA LYS A 304 16.59 -3.98 26.81
C LYS A 304 16.23 -4.67 28.12
N VAL A 305 16.66 -4.13 29.26
CA VAL A 305 16.26 -4.62 30.58
C VAL A 305 14.76 -4.46 30.78
N ILE A 306 14.16 -3.31 30.45
CA ILE A 306 12.70 -3.14 30.50
C ILE A 306 11.98 -4.16 29.60
N TRP A 307 12.47 -4.37 28.38
CA TRP A 307 11.88 -5.36 27.48
C TRP A 307 11.93 -6.76 28.05
N HIS A 308 13.06 -7.15 28.63
CA HIS A 308 13.24 -8.43 29.29
C HIS A 308 12.23 -8.61 30.44
N LEU A 309 12.08 -7.58 31.29
CA LEU A 309 11.12 -7.57 32.40
C LEU A 309 9.66 -7.75 31.95
N VAL A 310 9.29 -7.19 30.80
CA VAL A 310 7.89 -7.21 30.31
C VAL A 310 7.56 -8.48 29.52
N PHE A 311 8.48 -8.94 28.67
CA PHE A 311 8.19 -9.96 27.67
C PHE A 311 8.71 -11.36 28.01
N ASN A 312 9.70 -11.48 28.88
CA ASN A 312 10.21 -12.79 29.29
C ASN A 312 9.56 -13.23 30.60
N SER A 313 8.96 -14.42 30.59
CA SER A 313 8.55 -15.08 31.84
C SER A 313 9.80 -15.24 32.71
N LEU A 314 9.81 -14.60 33.88
CA LEU A 314 10.93 -14.53 34.84
C LEU A 314 11.36 -15.95 35.27
N LYS A 315 12.15 -16.63 34.44
CA LYS A 315 12.83 -17.86 34.81
C LYS A 315 14.19 -17.49 35.40
N GLY A 316 14.17 -16.98 36.63
CA GLY A 316 15.36 -16.89 37.48
C GLY A 316 15.98 -15.51 37.67
N ASP A 317 15.56 -14.48 36.94
CA ASP A 317 16.08 -13.12 37.16
C ASP A 317 15.28 -12.41 38.25
N VAL A 318 15.95 -12.05 39.35
CA VAL A 318 15.38 -11.27 40.45
C VAL A 318 15.90 -9.84 40.33
N PHE A 319 15.03 -8.91 39.93
CA PHE A 319 15.32 -7.48 39.95
C PHE A 319 14.90 -6.91 41.30
N SER A 320 15.80 -6.20 41.97
CA SER A 320 15.49 -5.49 43.21
C SER A 320 14.80 -4.17 42.95
N GLU A 321 14.15 -3.61 43.97
CA GLU A 321 13.59 -2.26 43.92
C GLU A 321 14.64 -1.20 43.54
N LEU A 322 15.89 -1.38 44.03
CA LEU A 322 17.01 -0.49 43.75
C LEU A 322 17.39 -0.51 42.27
N ASP A 323 17.43 -1.69 41.64
CA ASP A 323 17.74 -1.84 40.22
C ASP A 323 16.71 -1.09 39.35
N LEU A 324 15.43 -1.17 39.71
CA LEU A 324 14.35 -0.45 39.02
C LEU A 324 14.45 1.07 39.19
N ARG A 325 14.86 1.54 40.38
CA ARG A 325 15.09 2.97 40.62
C ARG A 325 16.29 3.49 39.83
N GLU A 326 17.39 2.74 39.81
CA GLU A 326 18.59 3.11 39.06
C GLU A 326 18.30 3.18 37.56
N LEU A 327 17.55 2.21 37.04
CA LEU A 327 17.08 2.20 35.65
C LEU A 327 16.24 3.45 35.32
N ALA A 328 15.31 3.85 36.20
CA ALA A 328 14.52 5.06 36.01
C ALA A 328 15.39 6.34 36.04
N ILE A 329 16.39 6.39 36.92
CA ILE A 329 17.34 7.52 37.02
C ILE A 329 18.17 7.62 35.73
N ASN A 330 18.68 6.51 35.22
CA ASN A 330 19.49 6.47 33.99
C ASN A 330 18.69 6.97 32.78
N LEU A 331 17.46 6.50 32.61
CA LEU A 331 16.57 6.95 31.52
C LEU A 331 16.23 8.44 31.63
N LYS A 332 16.01 8.94 32.85
CA LYS A 332 15.69 10.36 33.09
C LYS A 332 16.89 11.28 32.83
N ASN A 333 18.09 10.84 33.19
CA ASN A 333 19.32 11.63 33.06
C ASN A 333 20.01 11.47 31.70
N SER A 334 19.53 10.57 30.86
CA SER A 334 20.02 10.41 29.49
C SER A 334 19.88 11.73 28.70
N PRO A 335 20.86 12.06 27.83
CA PRO A 335 20.75 13.18 26.89
C PRO A 335 19.48 13.10 26.03
N ASP A 336 18.98 11.88 25.79
CA ASP A 336 17.81 11.58 24.96
C ASP A 336 16.52 11.40 25.78
N SER A 337 16.49 11.88 27.03
CA SER A 337 15.38 11.68 27.98
C SER A 337 13.99 12.00 27.42
N VAL A 338 13.89 12.98 26.51
CA VAL A 338 12.62 13.36 25.84
C VAL A 338 12.03 12.19 25.04
N VAL A 339 12.85 11.48 24.26
CA VAL A 339 12.37 10.32 23.47
C VAL A 339 12.29 9.04 24.30
N LEU A 340 12.97 9.01 25.45
CA LEU A 340 12.93 7.89 26.40
C LEU A 340 11.78 7.99 27.42
N ALA A 341 11.00 9.08 27.42
CA ALA A 341 9.88 9.29 28.34
C ALA A 341 8.88 8.11 28.40
N PRO A 342 8.52 7.41 27.30
CA PRO A 342 7.67 6.23 27.37
C PRO A 342 8.30 5.07 28.18
N TYR A 343 9.62 4.88 28.05
CA TYR A 343 10.35 3.85 28.78
C TYR A 343 10.50 4.20 30.25
N LEU A 344 10.73 5.47 30.57
CA LEU A 344 10.73 5.98 31.94
C LEU A 344 9.36 5.77 32.61
N THR A 345 8.28 6.04 31.88
CA THR A 345 6.90 5.82 32.34
C THR A 345 6.66 4.34 32.63
N LEU A 346 7.08 3.46 31.71
CA LEU A 346 6.93 2.01 31.87
C LEU A 346 7.76 1.48 33.05
N SER A 347 9.01 1.94 33.21
CA SER A 347 9.84 1.62 34.37
C SER A 347 9.18 2.03 35.69
N THR A 348 8.57 3.23 35.74
CA THR A 348 7.83 3.71 36.91
C THR A 348 6.62 2.81 37.23
N ILE A 349 5.89 2.35 36.22
CA ILE A 349 4.78 1.41 36.39
C ILE A 349 5.29 0.07 36.95
N ILE A 350 6.36 -0.49 36.37
CA ILE A 350 6.97 -1.75 36.83
C ILE A 350 7.42 -1.63 38.29
N HIS A 351 8.07 -0.52 38.65
CA HIS A 351 8.47 -0.22 40.02
C HIS A 351 7.27 -0.18 40.97
N ASN A 352 6.19 0.53 40.61
CA ASN A 352 4.99 0.59 41.43
C ASN A 352 4.31 -0.77 41.62
N ILE A 353 4.34 -1.64 40.60
CA ILE A 353 3.87 -3.03 40.72
C ILE A 353 4.77 -3.83 41.67
N CYS A 354 6.08 -3.66 41.59
CA CYS A 354 7.05 -4.37 42.44
C CYS A 354 6.84 -4.07 43.94
N ILE A 355 6.44 -2.85 44.29
CA ILE A 355 6.16 -2.44 45.68
C ILE A 355 4.67 -2.59 46.09
N ASP A 356 3.87 -3.30 45.29
CA ASP A 356 2.43 -3.52 45.50
C ASP A 356 1.59 -2.22 45.58
N ASN A 357 2.07 -1.12 44.97
CA ASN A 357 1.35 0.15 44.87
C ASN A 357 0.53 0.21 43.56
N LEU A 358 -0.50 -0.64 43.50
CA LEU A 358 -1.36 -0.77 42.32
C LEU A 358 -2.16 0.49 42.00
N ASN A 359 -2.40 1.35 42.98
CA ASN A 359 -3.11 2.62 42.77
C ASN A 359 -2.29 3.59 41.93
N GLU A 360 -1.01 3.75 42.22
CA GLU A 360 -0.10 4.58 41.41
C GLU A 360 0.23 3.92 40.07
N ALA A 361 0.37 2.58 40.02
CA ALA A 361 0.58 1.86 38.77
C ALA A 361 -0.58 2.03 37.76
N ASN A 362 -1.81 2.20 38.25
CA ASN A 362 -3.01 2.35 37.43
C ASN A 362 -3.35 3.81 37.08
N LYS A 363 -2.64 4.80 37.62
CA LYS A 363 -2.87 6.19 37.22
C LYS A 363 -2.49 6.35 35.76
N LYS A 364 -3.46 6.77 34.94
CA LYS A 364 -3.19 7.24 33.59
C LYS A 364 -2.40 8.53 33.71
N ASN A 365 -1.09 8.47 33.48
CA ASN A 365 -0.30 9.66 33.24
C ASN A 365 -0.87 10.33 31.98
N GLN A 366 -1.47 11.51 32.16
CA GLN A 366 -2.09 12.32 31.11
C GLN A 366 -1.05 12.85 30.13
#